data_AF-A0A838L6M9-F1
#
_entry.id   AF-A0A838L6M9-F1
#
_cell.length_a   1.000
_cell.length_b   1.000
_cell.length_c   1.000
_cell.angle_alpha   90.00
_cell.angle_beta   90.00
_cell.angle_gamma   90.00
#
_symmetry.space_group_name_H-M   'P 1'
#
loop_
_entity.id
_entity.type
_entity.pdbx_description
1 polymer ?
#
loop_
_entity_poly.entity_id
_entity_poly.type
_entity_poly.pdbx_seq_one_letter_code
_entity_poly.pdbx_strand_id
1 'polypeptide(L)'
;MTLDVSLARETLRINGDANLLGQVLLNLPKNAWQACRGASSPAMAVRVDTNEADRVVISVSDNGPGVPSRLAQEIFLPSSRPRRAVRASD
;
A
#
# COMPACT_ATOMS: atom_id res chain seq x y z
N MET A 1 11.40 -12.74 0.94
CA MET A 1 10.78 -11.41 0.97
C MET A 1 11.29 -10.68 2.20
N THR A 2 11.72 -9.44 2.04
CA THR A 2 12.21 -8.59 3.14
C THR A 2 11.13 -7.58 3.53
N LEU A 3 10.97 -7.36 4.83
CA LEU A 3 10.13 -6.31 5.40
C LEU A 3 11.01 -5.38 6.23
N ASP A 4 11.10 -4.12 5.81
CA ASP A 4 11.73 -3.03 6.57
C ASP A 4 10.64 -2.24 7.31
N VAL A 5 10.83 -1.98 8.60
CA VAL A 5 9.87 -1.20 9.41
C VAL A 5 10.63 -0.12 10.17
N SER A 6 10.30 1.13 9.87
CA SER A 6 10.83 2.29 10.57
C SER A 6 9.67 3.07 11.19
N LEU A 7 9.72 3.25 12.49
CA LEU A 7 8.69 3.98 13.24
C LEU A 7 9.29 5.26 13.80
N ALA A 8 8.43 6.27 13.97
CA ALA A 8 8.78 7.49 14.65
C ALA A 8 9.31 7.17 16.06
N ARG A 9 10.25 7.99 16.52
CA ARG A 9 10.83 7.83 17.86
C ARG A 9 9.81 8.04 18.97
N GLU A 10 8.79 8.84 18.70
CA GLU A 10 7.75 9.20 19.65
C GLU A 10 6.38 8.67 19.21
N THR A 11 5.46 8.58 20.17
CA THR A 11 4.08 8.18 19.87
C THR A 11 3.36 9.31 19.15
N LEU A 12 2.97 9.06 17.91
CA LEU A 12 2.20 10.00 17.10
C LEU A 12 0.69 9.88 17.39
N ARG A 13 -0.03 11.00 17.31
CA ARG A 13 -1.48 11.04 17.44
C ARG A 13 -2.10 11.51 16.13
N ILE A 14 -3.17 10.83 15.71
CA ILE A 14 -3.96 11.16 14.53
C ILE A 14 -5.43 11.22 14.90
N ASN A 15 -6.18 12.11 14.25
CA ASN A 15 -7.63 12.20 14.39
C ASN A 15 -8.28 11.48 13.21
N GLY A 16 -9.19 10.54 13.50
CA GLY A 16 -9.92 9.80 12.48
C GLY A 16 -10.70 8.62 13.06
N ASP A 17 -11.49 7.96 12.21
CA ASP A 17 -12.17 6.73 12.58
C ASP A 17 -11.15 5.58 12.68
N ALA A 18 -11.02 5.00 13.87
CA ALA A 18 -10.06 3.95 14.13
C ALA A 18 -10.29 2.68 13.28
N ASN A 19 -11.54 2.35 12.96
CA ASN A 19 -11.87 1.18 12.14
C ASN A 19 -11.49 1.41 10.68
N LEU A 20 -11.78 2.60 10.12
CA LEU A 20 -11.40 2.94 8.74
C LEU A 20 -9.88 3.04 8.60
N LEU A 21 -9.20 3.67 9.55
CA LEU A 21 -7.73 3.72 9.58
C LEU A 21 -7.13 2.31 9.71
N GLY A 22 -7.68 1.46 10.58
CA GLY A 22 -7.27 0.07 10.70
C GLY A 22 -7.40 -0.70 9.37
N GLN A 23 -8.49 -0.49 8.63
CA GLN A 23 -8.65 -1.09 7.30
C GLN A 23 -7.60 -0.62 6.30
N VAL A 24 -7.27 0.68 6.28
CA VAL A 24 -6.20 1.22 5.41
C VAL A 24 -4.86 0.58 5.78
N LEU A 25 -4.55 0.52 7.08
CA LEU A 25 -3.30 -0.06 7.61
C LEU A 25 -3.17 -1.56 7.35
N LEU A 26 -4.27 -2.28 7.13
CA LEU A 26 -4.25 -3.69 6.71
C LEU A 26 -4.20 -3.83 5.18
N ASN A 27 -4.93 -2.99 4.45
CA ASN A 27 -5.07 -3.10 3.00
C ASN A 27 -3.78 -2.70 2.27
N LEU A 28 -3.10 -1.63 2.67
CA LEU A 28 -1.89 -1.17 1.97
C LEU A 28 -0.75 -2.21 2.06
N PRO A 29 -0.38 -2.75 3.24
CA PRO A 29 0.64 -3.80 3.34
C PRO A 29 0.25 -5.09 2.60
N LYS A 30 -1.04 -5.45 2.63
CA LYS A 30 -1.55 -6.60 1.87
C LYS A 30 -1.36 -6.40 0.36
N ASN A 31 -1.69 -5.22 -0.16
CA ASN A 31 -1.52 -4.90 -1.57
C ASN A 31 -0.02 -4.93 -1.97
N ALA A 32 0.85 -4.34 -1.17
CA ALA A 32 2.30 -4.36 -1.36
C ALA A 32 2.86 -5.80 -1.40
N TRP A 33 2.46 -6.64 -0.45
CA TRP A 33 2.84 -8.05 -0.40
C TRP A 33 2.40 -8.83 -1.64
N GLN A 34 1.16 -8.59 -2.10
CA GLN A 34 0.64 -9.23 -3.31
C GLN A 34 1.39 -8.79 -4.56
N ALA A 35 1.73 -7.50 -4.68
CA ALA A 35 2.45 -6.93 -5.82
C ALA A 35 3.87 -7.50 -5.95
N CYS A 36 4.55 -7.76 -4.83
CA CYS A 36 5.93 -8.26 -4.83
C CYS A 36 6.09 -9.78 -5.07
N ARG A 37 5.01 -10.55 -5.15
CA ARG A 37 5.07 -12.03 -5.26
C ARG A 37 5.85 -12.58 -6.46
N GLY A 38 6.03 -11.78 -7.51
CA GLY A 38 6.78 -12.15 -8.72
C GLY A 38 8.17 -11.50 -8.85
N ALA A 39 8.60 -10.71 -7.86
CA ALA A 39 9.89 -10.04 -7.91
C ALA A 39 11.04 -11.00 -7.59
N SER A 40 12.20 -10.82 -8.22
CA SER A 40 13.41 -11.65 -7.99
C SER A 40 13.92 -11.56 -6.55
N SER A 41 13.78 -10.39 -5.94
CA SER A 41 14.10 -10.12 -4.53
C SER A 41 12.97 -9.29 -3.90
N PRO A 42 11.85 -9.91 -3.50
CA PRO A 42 10.68 -9.20 -2.99
C PRO A 42 11.02 -8.39 -1.74
N ALA A 43 10.71 -7.10 -1.74
CA ALA A 43 10.97 -6.18 -0.65
C ALA A 43 9.81 -5.22 -0.45
N MET A 44 9.45 -4.99 0.81
CA MET A 44 8.51 -3.93 1.19
C MET A 44 9.04 -3.17 2.40
N ALA A 45 8.62 -1.92 2.53
CA ALA A 45 8.94 -1.07 3.67
C ALA A 45 7.68 -0.40 4.22
N VAL A 46 7.59 -0.28 5.54
CA VAL A 46 6.61 0.55 6.24
C VAL A 46 7.36 1.62 7.01
N ARG A 47 7.08 2.89 6.71
CA ARG A 47 7.68 4.04 7.41
C ARG A 47 6.60 4.90 8.02
N VAL A 48 6.75 5.23 9.28
CA VAL A 48 5.87 6.13 10.01
C VAL A 48 6.72 7.25 10.59
N ASP A 49 6.46 8.49 10.17
CA ASP A 49 7.18 9.66 10.67
C ASP A 49 6.32 10.93 10.51
N THR A 50 6.81 12.06 10.97
CA THR A 50 6.27 13.38 10.65
C THR A 50 7.05 13.99 9.48
N ASN A 51 6.35 14.64 8.55
CA ASN A 51 7.01 15.43 7.51
C ASN A 51 7.38 16.85 8.00
N GLU A 52 7.98 17.65 7.12
CA GLU A 52 8.39 19.04 7.40
C GLU A 52 7.24 19.98 7.82
N ALA A 53 5.99 19.58 7.61
CA ALA A 53 4.79 20.34 7.99
C ALA A 53 4.11 19.76 9.25
N ASP A 54 4.84 18.99 10.06
CA ASP A 54 4.37 18.30 11.27
C ASP A 54 3.17 17.37 11.04
N ARG A 55 3.00 16.87 9.82
CA ARG A 55 1.93 15.91 9.51
C ARG A 55 2.44 14.50 9.66
N VAL A 56 1.68 13.67 10.36
CA VAL A 56 1.92 12.22 10.41
C VAL A 56 1.79 11.64 9.00
N VAL A 57 2.85 10.98 8.55
CA VAL A 57 2.94 10.29 7.27
C VAL A 57 3.18 8.81 7.53
N ILE A 58 2.31 7.98 6.96
CA ILE A 58 2.47 6.52 6.93
C ILE A 58 2.72 6.13 5.48
N SER A 59 3.92 5.65 5.18
CA SER A 59 4.32 5.20 3.86
C SER A 59 4.44 3.69 3.84
N VAL A 60 3.78 3.06 2.87
CA VAL A 60 3.97 1.65 2.51
C VAL A 60 4.58 1.63 1.12
N SER A 61 5.74 1.01 0.98
CA SER A 61 6.47 0.92 -0.29
C SER A 61 6.79 -0.52 -0.60
N ASP A 62 6.84 -0.85 -1.89
CA ASP A 62 7.09 -2.19 -2.38
C ASP A 62 7.91 -2.12 -3.68
N ASN A 63 8.60 -3.20 -4.04
CA ASN A 63 9.38 -3.28 -5.28
C ASN A 63 8.73 -4.17 -6.35
N GLY A 64 7.40 -4.27 -6.32
CA GLY A 64 6.61 -4.92 -7.36
C GLY A 64 6.62 -4.11 -8.67
N PRO A 65 5.82 -4.55 -9.66
CA PRO A 65 5.79 -3.94 -11.00
C PRO A 65 5.17 -2.53 -11.03
N GLY A 66 4.66 -2.03 -9.91
CA GLY A 66 3.91 -0.79 -9.83
C GLY A 66 2.51 -0.88 -10.45
N VAL A 67 1.80 0.26 -10.44
CA VAL A 67 0.48 0.39 -11.06
C VAL A 67 0.64 1.01 -12.45
N PRO A 68 0.16 0.36 -13.52
CA PRO A 68 0.13 0.98 -14.85
C PRO A 68 -0.60 2.31 -14.82
N SER A 69 -0.06 3.35 -15.46
CA SER A 69 -0.62 4.71 -15.46
C SER A 69 -2.11 4.76 -15.83
N ARG A 70 -2.52 3.93 -16.81
CA ARG A 70 -3.93 3.80 -17.25
C ARG A 70 -4.90 3.36 -16.14
N LEU A 71 -4.40 2.71 -15.09
CA LEU A 71 -5.21 2.19 -13.97
C LEU A 71 -5.10 3.07 -12.72
N ALA A 72 -4.24 4.11 -12.71
CA ALA A 72 -3.91 4.85 -11.50
C ALA A 72 -5.11 5.53 -10.82
N GLN A 73 -6.15 5.90 -11.58
CA GLN A 73 -7.38 6.46 -11.01
C GLN A 73 -8.38 5.36 -10.59
N GLU A 74 -8.32 4.18 -11.22
CA GLU A 74 -9.27 3.09 -10.98
C GLU A 74 -8.95 2.28 -9.72
N ILE A 75 -7.70 2.30 -9.24
CA ILE A 75 -7.29 1.57 -8.03
C ILE A 75 -7.99 2.05 -6.75
N PHE A 76 -8.59 3.26 -6.79
CA PHE A 76 -9.31 3.85 -5.67
C PHE A 76 -10.84 3.63 -5.74
N LEU A 77 -11.34 3.06 -6.83
CA LEU A 77 -12.78 2.82 -6.98
C LEU A 77 -13.23 1.68 -6.04
N PRO A 78 -14.36 1.86 -5.33
CA PRO A 78 -14.95 0.80 -4.53
C PRO A 78 -15.23 -0.42 -5.42
N SER A 79 -14.52 -1.53 -5.16
CA SER A 79 -14.61 -2.81 -5.86
C SER A 79 -14.07 -2.90 -7.30
N SER A 80 -12.76 -2.71 -7.48
CA SER A 80 -12.02 -3.50 -8.49
C SER A 80 -11.47 -4.77 -7.83
N ARG A 81 -12.33 -5.79 -7.62
CA ARG A 81 -11.80 -7.15 -7.82
C ARG A 81 -11.21 -7.12 -9.23
N PRO A 82 -9.96 -7.54 -9.50
CA PRO A 82 -9.59 -7.78 -10.87
C PRO A 82 -10.58 -8.84 -11.35
N ARG A 83 -11.52 -8.45 -12.23
CA ARG A 83 -12.25 -9.42 -13.01
C ARG A 83 -11.15 -10.20 -13.71
N ARG A 84 -10.96 -11.44 -13.26
CA ARG A 84 -10.18 -12.49 -13.89
C ARG A 84 -10.21 -12.22 -15.39
N ALA A 85 -9.05 -12.11 -16.04
CA ALA A 85 -8.98 -12.03 -17.49
C ALA A 85 -9.85 -13.15 -18.07
N VAL A 86 -11.06 -12.81 -18.54
CA VAL A 86 -11.91 -13.72 -19.30
C VAL A 86 -11.68 -13.29 -20.74
N ARG A 87 -10.72 -14.01 -21.35
CA ARG A 87 -10.56 -14.33 -22.77
C ARG A 87 -10.74 -13.18 -23.75
N ALA A 88 -9.61 -12.72 -24.32
CA ALA A 88 -9.59 -12.35 -25.73
C ALA A 88 -9.66 -13.64 -26.55
N SER A 89 -10.85 -14.02 -26.99
CA SER A 89 -11.11 -14.99 -28.07
C SER A 89 -12.55 -14.77 -28.53
N ASP A 90 -12.71 -13.95 -29.57
CA ASP A 90 -13.46 -14.25 -30.81
C ASP A 90 -13.41 -13.02 -31.73
#